data_AF-A0A818MCK3-F1
#
_entry.id   AF-A0A818MCK3-F1
#
_cell.length_a   1.000
_cell.length_b   1.000
_cell.length_c   1.000
_cell.angle_alpha   90.00
_cell.angle_beta   90.00
_cell.angle_gamma   90.00
#
_symmetry.space_group_name_H-M   'P 1'
#
loop_
_entity.id
_entity.type
_entity.pdbx_description
1 polymer ?
#
loop_
_entity_poly.entity_id
_entity_poly.type
_entity_poly.pdbx_seq_one_letter_code
_entity_poly.pdbx_strand_id
1 'polypeptide(L)'
;FLKQPPYRLYSSQIISSSLKSNPSNIIYSSQKVADILQKPSDCLQVFDDYLTDNEYNNFLKEIDGYMKRKRYEYSHWDNAIHGYRESERSEWTQENQQVLSRIRQLAFDDPTQTLMHVHVLDIAKDGYIKPHIDAIRYCGTT
;
A
#
# COMPACT_ATOMS: atom_id res chain seq x y z
N PHE A 1 -36.27 4.36 8.93
CA PHE A 1 -35.76 4.99 7.71
C PHE A 1 -34.27 5.29 7.88
N LEU A 2 -33.42 4.28 7.69
CA LEU A 2 -31.96 4.44 7.66
C LEU A 2 -31.53 4.03 6.25
N LYS A 3 -31.10 5.01 5.44
CA LYS A 3 -30.52 4.75 4.13
C LYS A 3 -29.11 4.21 4.36
N GLN A 4 -28.88 2.94 4.02
CA GLN A 4 -27.53 2.40 3.89
C GLN A 4 -26.81 3.14 2.74
N PRO A 5 -25.51 3.44 2.84
CA PRO A 5 -24.75 3.97 1.72
C PRO A 5 -24.63 2.89 0.62
N PRO A 6 -24.56 3.27 -0.67
CA PRO A 6 -24.57 2.31 -1.75
C PRO A 6 -23.21 1.59 -1.79
N TYR A 7 -23.20 0.30 -1.46
CA TYR A 7 -22.10 -0.58 -1.79
C TYR A 7 -21.95 -0.59 -3.32
N ARG A 8 -20.98 0.15 -3.86
CA ARG A 8 -20.56 -0.02 -5.25
C ARG A 8 -19.83 -1.36 -5.34
N LEU A 9 -20.57 -2.39 -5.76
CA LEU A 9 -19.98 -3.61 -6.27
C LEU A 9 -19.30 -3.27 -7.59
N TYR A 10 -17.98 -3.07 -7.56
CA TYR A 10 -17.20 -2.97 -8.79
C TYR A 10 -17.00 -4.38 -9.34
N SER A 11 -17.77 -4.70 -10.39
CA SER A 11 -17.50 -5.85 -11.25
C SER A 11 -16.10 -5.71 -11.86
N SER A 12 -15.34 -6.80 -11.86
CA SER A 12 -14.01 -6.92 -12.48
C SER A 12 -13.99 -6.53 -13.97
N GLN A 13 -15.15 -6.50 -14.63
CA GLN A 13 -15.26 -6.13 -16.04
C GLN A 13 -15.36 -4.62 -16.30
N ILE A 14 -15.62 -3.78 -15.29
CA ILE A 14 -15.81 -2.32 -15.49
C ILE A 14 -14.49 -1.54 -15.37
N ILE A 15 -13.46 -2.09 -14.71
CA ILE A 15 -12.20 -1.39 -14.43
C ILE A 15 -11.38 -1.12 -15.72
N SER A 16 -11.57 -1.89 -16.79
CA SER A 16 -10.75 -1.76 -18.02
C SER A 16 -11.00 -0.49 -18.83
N SER A 17 -12.08 0.25 -18.57
CA SER A 17 -12.55 1.29 -19.51
C SER A 17 -12.29 2.75 -19.10
N SER A 18 -11.69 3.03 -17.94
CA SER A 18 -11.48 4.42 -17.50
C SER A 18 -10.17 4.68 -16.71
N LEU A 19 -9.09 3.98 -17.03
CA LEU A 19 -7.75 4.35 -16.55
C LEU A 19 -7.10 5.33 -17.52
N LYS A 20 -7.50 6.61 -17.44
CA LYS A 20 -6.77 7.72 -18.05
C LYS A 20 -6.64 8.86 -17.06
N SER A 21 -5.59 8.83 -16.26
CA SER A 21 -4.88 10.01 -15.81
C SER A 21 -3.47 9.58 -15.42
N ASN A 22 -2.49 10.15 -16.09
CA ASN A 22 -1.10 10.02 -15.68
C ASN A 22 -0.97 10.67 -14.29
N PRO A 23 -0.64 9.92 -13.22
CA PRO A 23 -0.51 10.51 -11.89
C PRO A 23 0.62 11.55 -11.92
N SER A 24 0.27 12.84 -11.78
CA SER A 24 1.24 13.96 -11.74
C SER A 24 2.26 13.87 -10.60
N ASN A 25 2.09 12.88 -9.71
CA ASN A 25 2.88 12.54 -8.54
C ASN A 25 3.97 11.48 -8.80
N ILE A 26 4.10 10.92 -10.01
CA ILE A 26 5.19 10.01 -10.35
C ILE A 26 6.22 10.71 -11.25
N ILE A 27 7.45 10.84 -10.75
CA ILE A 27 8.57 11.36 -11.53
C ILE A 27 9.44 10.18 -11.95
N TYR A 28 9.59 10.00 -13.26
CA TYR A 28 10.48 8.98 -13.81
C TYR A 28 11.90 9.53 -13.95
N SER A 29 12.87 8.80 -13.41
CA SER A 29 14.30 9.18 -13.48
C SER A 29 14.89 9.07 -14.89
N SER A 30 14.19 8.43 -15.83
CA SER A 30 14.58 8.36 -17.23
C SER A 30 13.38 8.16 -18.16
N GLN A 31 13.54 8.61 -19.42
CA GLN A 31 12.55 8.37 -20.48
C GLN A 31 12.29 6.87 -20.67
N LYS A 32 13.31 6.02 -20.51
CA LYS A 32 13.18 4.57 -20.62
C LYS A 32 12.21 3.97 -19.60
N VAL A 33 12.18 4.49 -18.36
CA VAL A 33 11.22 4.05 -17.33
C VAL A 33 9.82 4.54 -17.68
N ALA A 34 9.68 5.78 -18.16
CA ALA A 34 8.40 6.29 -18.64
C ALA A 34 7.85 5.45 -19.80
N ASP A 35 8.70 5.05 -20.75
CA ASP A 35 8.31 4.24 -21.92
C ASP A 35 7.94 2.80 -21.54
N ILE A 36 8.57 2.22 -20.50
CA ILE A 36 8.20 0.89 -19.95
C ILE A 36 6.79 0.95 -19.37
N LEU A 37 6.45 2.03 -18.68
CA LEU A 37 5.17 2.19 -17.98
C LEU A 37 4.05 2.76 -18.86
N GLN A 38 4.38 3.32 -20.03
CA GLN A 38 3.40 3.70 -21.06
C GLN A 38 2.87 2.51 -21.85
N LYS A 39 3.55 1.36 -21.83
CA LYS A 39 2.98 0.10 -22.32
C LYS A 39 1.84 -0.30 -21.38
N PRO A 40 0.80 -1.00 -21.85
CA PRO A 40 -0.20 -1.59 -20.95
C PRO A 40 0.49 -2.71 -20.19
N SER A 41 1.19 -2.34 -19.12
CA SER A 41 1.86 -3.30 -18.26
C SER A 41 1.06 -3.36 -16.98
N ASP A 42 0.34 -4.46 -16.82
CA ASP A 42 -0.34 -4.87 -15.59
C ASP A 42 0.61 -4.98 -14.38
N CYS A 43 1.89 -4.58 -14.51
CA CYS A 43 2.91 -4.65 -13.46
C CYS A 43 3.02 -3.40 -12.57
N LEU A 44 2.39 -2.27 -12.93
CA LEU A 44 2.33 -1.09 -12.06
C LEU A 44 0.96 -0.40 -12.19
N GLN A 45 0.25 -0.34 -11.07
CA GLN A 45 -1.04 0.34 -10.96
C GLN A 45 -1.00 1.33 -9.80
N VAL A 46 -1.57 2.51 -10.01
CA VAL A 46 -1.72 3.55 -8.98
C VAL A 46 -3.17 3.98 -8.93
N PHE A 47 -3.73 3.95 -7.72
CA PHE A 47 -5.11 4.32 -7.44
C PHE A 47 -5.10 5.54 -6.51
N ASP A 48 -5.29 6.72 -7.09
CA ASP A 48 -5.39 7.96 -6.31
C ASP A 48 -6.62 7.93 -5.40
N ASP A 49 -6.49 8.51 -4.21
CA ASP A 49 -7.56 8.68 -3.22
C ASP A 49 -8.34 7.38 -2.92
N TYR A 50 -7.66 6.23 -2.96
CA TYR A 50 -8.28 4.92 -2.78
C TYR A 50 -8.90 4.74 -1.37
N LEU A 51 -8.27 5.32 -0.35
CA LEU A 51 -8.79 5.35 1.00
C LEU A 51 -9.62 6.62 1.20
N THR A 52 -10.79 6.45 1.80
CA THR A 52 -11.54 7.61 2.31
C THR A 52 -10.83 8.23 3.52
N ASP A 53 -11.08 9.51 3.81
CA ASP A 53 -10.55 10.18 5.00
C ASP A 53 -10.85 9.41 6.30
N ASN A 54 -12.04 8.80 6.39
CA ASN A 54 -12.44 8.03 7.55
C ASN A 54 -11.61 6.74 7.69
N GLU A 55 -11.41 6.00 6.59
CA GLU A 55 -10.57 4.79 6.58
C GLU A 55 -9.12 5.14 6.93
N TYR A 56 -8.57 6.19 6.32
CA TYR A 56 -7.23 6.69 6.63
C TYR A 56 -7.06 7.04 8.12
N ASN A 57 -7.98 7.82 8.69
CA ASN A 57 -7.92 8.21 10.09
C ASN A 57 -8.07 7.02 11.06
N ASN A 58 -8.86 6.00 10.69
CA ASN A 58 -8.99 4.78 11.48
C ASN A 58 -7.69 3.97 11.50
N PHE A 59 -6.99 3.84 10.37
CA PHE A 59 -5.66 3.23 10.35
C PHE A 59 -4.67 4.00 11.23
N LEU A 60 -4.62 5.33 11.11
CA LEU A 60 -3.73 6.15 11.94
C LEU A 60 -4.02 5.94 13.42
N LYS A 61 -5.29 6.04 13.83
CA LYS A 61 -5.68 5.88 15.24
C LYS A 61 -5.25 4.53 15.82
N GLU A 62 -5.41 3.46 15.05
CA GLU A 62 -5.02 2.11 15.47
C GLU A 62 -3.50 1.95 15.54
N ILE A 63 -2.77 2.43 14.54
CA ILE A 63 -1.32 2.24 14.41
C ILE A 63 -0.53 3.13 15.39
N ASP A 64 -0.96 4.37 15.59
CA ASP A 64 -0.22 5.41 16.28
C ASP A 64 0.15 5.04 17.73
N GLY A 65 -0.74 4.34 18.45
CA GLY A 65 -0.48 3.86 19.81
C GLY A 65 0.68 2.86 19.91
N TYR A 66 0.95 2.11 18.84
CA TYR A 66 2.06 1.16 18.78
C TYR A 66 3.34 1.82 18.28
N MET A 67 3.23 2.60 17.21
CA MET A 67 4.39 3.20 16.56
C MET A 67 5.04 4.28 17.43
N LYS A 68 4.27 5.08 18.18
CA LYS A 68 4.80 6.11 19.10
C LYS A 68 5.79 5.60 20.14
N ARG A 69 5.74 4.32 20.48
CA ARG A 69 6.65 3.69 21.45
C ARG A 69 7.96 3.23 20.83
N LYS A 70 8.04 3.13 19.51
CA LYS A 70 9.25 2.74 18.78
C LYS A 70 10.13 3.95 18.49
N ARG A 71 11.44 3.76 18.57
CA ARG A 71 12.44 4.76 18.19
C ARG A 71 12.72 4.64 16.70
N TYR A 72 13.09 5.75 16.07
CA TYR A 72 13.59 5.73 14.70
C TYR A 72 14.97 5.07 14.64
N GLU A 73 15.15 4.23 13.63
CA GLU A 73 16.36 3.48 13.32
C GLU A 73 17.05 4.09 12.09
N TYR A 74 18.37 4.19 12.17
CA TYR A 74 19.22 4.79 11.14
C TYR A 74 20.35 3.86 10.68
N SER A 75 20.45 2.66 11.27
CA SER A 75 21.45 1.66 10.93
C SER A 75 20.75 0.32 10.70
N HIS A 76 20.70 -0.11 9.44
CA HIS A 76 20.19 -1.41 9.04
C HIS A 76 21.23 -2.13 8.18
N TRP A 77 21.25 -3.47 8.21
CA TRP A 77 22.33 -4.28 7.63
C TRP A 77 22.39 -4.20 6.09
N ASP A 78 21.25 -4.04 5.43
CA ASP A 78 21.15 -3.81 3.98
C ASP A 78 21.21 -2.32 3.59
N ASN A 79 21.16 -1.44 4.59
CA ASN A 79 21.24 0.01 4.45
C ASN A 79 20.16 0.62 3.52
N ALA A 80 19.04 -0.09 3.29
CA ALA A 80 18.00 0.29 2.33
C ALA A 80 17.09 1.42 2.84
N ILE A 81 16.72 1.39 4.13
CA ILE A 81 15.81 2.36 4.73
C ILE A 81 16.53 3.14 5.83
N HIS A 82 16.32 4.46 5.87
CA HIS A 82 16.96 5.40 6.81
C HIS A 82 15.90 6.22 7.53
N GLY A 83 16.07 6.40 8.85
CA GLY A 83 15.16 7.21 9.65
C GLY A 83 13.75 6.63 9.68
N TYR A 84 13.63 5.33 10.00
CA TYR A 84 12.35 4.62 9.99
C TYR A 84 12.05 3.95 11.32
N ARG A 85 10.79 3.67 11.57
CA ARG A 85 10.35 2.70 12.57
C ARG A 85 9.31 1.81 11.92
N GLU A 86 9.30 0.54 12.29
CA GLU A 86 8.44 -0.43 11.61
C GLU A 86 7.76 -1.38 12.60
N SER A 87 6.69 -2.03 12.17
CA SER A 87 6.07 -3.14 12.88
C SER A 87 5.38 -4.07 11.91
N GLU A 88 5.38 -5.37 12.22
CA GLU A 88 4.54 -6.35 11.55
C GLU A 88 3.30 -6.63 12.41
N ARG A 89 2.12 -6.77 11.78
CA ARG A 89 0.85 -6.97 12.49
C ARG A 89 -0.11 -7.87 11.74
N SER A 90 -0.65 -8.86 12.42
CA SER A 90 -1.72 -9.73 11.92
C SER A 90 -3.10 -9.35 12.47
N GLU A 91 -3.16 -8.69 13.62
CA GLU A 91 -4.40 -8.27 14.27
C GLU A 91 -4.74 -6.81 13.96
N TRP A 92 -5.96 -6.62 13.46
CA TRP A 92 -6.54 -5.33 13.07
C TRP A 92 -7.97 -5.20 13.59
N THR A 93 -8.42 -3.96 13.82
CA THR A 93 -9.84 -3.69 14.08
C THR A 93 -10.73 -4.20 12.96
N GLN A 94 -12.00 -4.46 13.25
CA GLN A 94 -12.95 -4.98 12.26
C GLN A 94 -13.06 -4.03 11.05
N GLU A 95 -13.07 -2.71 11.30
CA GLU A 95 -13.12 -1.68 10.27
C GLU A 95 -11.87 -1.73 9.37
N ASN A 96 -10.66 -1.77 9.93
CA ASN A 96 -9.43 -1.80 9.14
C ASN A 96 -9.24 -3.15 8.44
N GLN A 97 -9.71 -4.26 9.02
CA GLN A 97 -9.70 -5.57 8.37
C GLN A 97 -10.56 -5.61 7.11
N GLN A 98 -11.70 -4.91 7.09
CA GLN A 98 -12.54 -4.80 5.89
C GLN A 98 -11.80 -4.07 4.76
N VAL A 99 -11.07 -2.99 5.09
CA VAL A 99 -10.28 -2.25 4.11
C VAL A 99 -9.10 -3.09 3.60
N LEU A 100 -8.38 -3.76 4.49
CA LEU A 100 -7.29 -4.67 4.09
C LEU A 100 -7.81 -5.81 3.19
N SER A 101 -8.99 -6.37 3.48
CA SER A 101 -9.63 -7.37 2.62
C SER A 101 -9.92 -6.82 1.22
N ARG A 102 -10.44 -5.59 1.14
CA ARG A 102 -10.70 -4.88 -0.13
C ARG A 102 -9.41 -4.65 -0.93
N ILE A 103 -8.32 -4.27 -0.25
CA ILE A 103 -6.99 -4.11 -0.86
C ILE A 103 -6.48 -5.44 -1.40
N ARG A 104 -6.59 -6.53 -0.62
CA ARG A 104 -6.15 -7.87 -1.06
C ARG A 104 -6.90 -8.35 -2.31
N GLN A 105 -8.22 -8.14 -2.35
CA GLN A 105 -9.06 -8.49 -3.49
C GLN A 105 -8.73 -7.68 -4.75
N LEU A 106 -8.24 -6.46 -4.58
CA LEU A 106 -7.82 -5.61 -5.71
C LEU A 106 -6.43 -5.99 -6.22
N ALA A 107 -5.50 -6.29 -5.31
CA ALA A 107 -4.07 -6.41 -5.63
C ALA A 107 -3.61 -7.84 -5.95
N PHE A 108 -4.36 -8.88 -5.57
CA PHE A 108 -3.96 -10.28 -5.74
C PHE A 108 -5.06 -11.10 -6.40
N ASP A 109 -4.67 -11.96 -7.35
CA ASP A 109 -5.57 -12.93 -7.99
C ASP A 109 -6.11 -13.95 -6.98
N ASP A 110 -5.27 -14.38 -6.04
CA ASP A 110 -5.66 -15.19 -4.88
C ASP A 110 -5.40 -14.42 -3.57
N PRO A 111 -6.42 -13.73 -3.02
CA PRO A 111 -6.29 -12.97 -1.77
C PRO A 111 -5.90 -13.82 -0.55
N THR A 112 -6.01 -15.15 -0.64
CA THR A 112 -5.69 -16.07 0.45
C THR A 112 -4.20 -16.39 0.56
N GLN A 113 -3.41 -16.09 -0.48
CA GLN A 113 -1.96 -16.33 -0.51
C GLN A 113 -1.13 -15.15 -0.02
N THR A 114 -1.76 -14.16 0.61
CA THR A 114 -1.04 -13.01 1.19
C THR A 114 -0.34 -13.38 2.49
N LEU A 115 0.77 -12.69 2.77
CA LEU A 115 1.44 -12.82 4.06
C LEU A 115 0.47 -12.48 5.20
N MET A 116 0.56 -13.26 6.27
CA MET A 116 -0.31 -13.12 7.44
C MET A 116 -0.16 -11.76 8.11
N HIS A 117 1.08 -11.25 8.16
CA HIS A 117 1.40 -9.98 8.80
C HIS A 117 1.47 -8.88 7.75
N VAL A 118 0.77 -7.78 8.03
CA VAL A 118 0.90 -6.52 7.30
C VAL A 118 2.07 -5.75 7.89
N HIS A 119 3.01 -5.35 7.03
CA HIS A 119 4.13 -4.49 7.39
C HIS A 119 3.67 -3.03 7.45
N VAL A 120 3.98 -2.38 8.57
CA VAL A 120 3.69 -0.97 8.82
C VAL A 120 5.01 -0.23 8.95
N LEU A 121 5.23 0.72 8.06
CA LEU A 121 6.45 1.52 8.00
C LEU A 121 6.10 2.99 8.25
N ASP A 122 6.84 3.63 9.16
CA ASP A 122 6.76 5.06 9.45
C ASP A 122 8.13 5.68 9.21
N ILE A 123 8.17 6.66 8.32
CA ILE A 123 9.38 7.35 7.87
C ILE A 123 9.43 8.73 8.53
N ALA A 124 10.55 9.03 9.19
CA ALA A 124 10.82 10.34 9.74
C ALA A 124 10.85 11.40 8.63
N LYS A 125 10.68 12.67 9.00
CA LYS A 125 10.68 13.78 8.04
C LYS A 125 11.95 13.86 7.17
N ASP A 126 13.09 13.48 7.74
CA ASP A 126 14.40 13.40 7.10
C ASP A 126 14.81 11.96 6.73
N GLY A 127 13.93 11.00 6.98
CA GLY A 127 14.08 9.61 6.58
C GLY A 127 13.84 9.42 5.08
N TYR A 128 14.38 8.34 4.53
CA TYR A 128 14.24 8.01 3.11
C TYR A 128 14.46 6.52 2.84
N ILE A 129 13.96 6.08 1.69
CA ILE A 129 14.13 4.72 1.18
C ILE A 129 15.04 4.79 -0.04
N LYS A 130 16.15 4.06 -0.02
CA LYS A 130 17.08 3.96 -1.16
C LYS A 130 16.51 3.06 -2.25
N PRO A 131 17.01 3.15 -3.50
CA PRO A 131 16.68 2.17 -4.53
C PRO A 131 17.01 0.76 -4.05
N HIS A 132 16.01 -0.11 -3.99
CA HIS A 132 16.13 -1.50 -3.56
C HIS A 132 15.10 -2.37 -4.28
N ILE A 133 15.25 -3.68 -4.15
CA ILE A 133 14.28 -4.68 -4.60
C ILE A 133 13.91 -5.48 -3.37
N ASP A 134 12.62 -5.68 -3.15
CA ASP A 134 12.13 -6.53 -2.07
C ASP A 134 12.74 -7.92 -2.17
N ALA A 135 13.14 -8.47 -1.02
CA ALA A 135 13.80 -9.75 -0.98
C ALA A 135 12.80 -10.87 -1.34
N ILE A 136 13.17 -11.70 -2.34
CA ILE A 136 12.34 -12.82 -2.85
C ILE A 136 11.84 -13.75 -1.74
N ARG A 137 12.62 -13.91 -0.67
CA ARG A 137 12.27 -14.80 0.46
C ARG A 137 11.15 -14.24 1.35
N TYR A 138 10.85 -12.95 1.25
CA TYR A 138 9.97 -12.22 2.16
C TYR A 138 8.82 -11.51 1.42
N CYS A 139 8.67 -11.70 0.11
CA CYS A 139 7.58 -11.10 -0.68
C CYS A 139 6.32 -11.97 -0.79
N GLY A 140 6.32 -13.18 -0.21
CA GLY A 140 5.22 -14.15 -0.35
C GLY A 140 5.24 -14.93 -1.67
N THR A 141 4.28 -15.85 -1.84
CA THR A 141 4.06 -16.55 -3.10
C THR A 141 2.99 -15.78 -3.88
N THR A 142 3.40 -15.06 -4.92
CA THR A 142 2.52 -14.42 -5.90
C THR A 142 2.66 -15.12 -7.24
#